data_AF-A0A9N9PAT6-F1
#
_entry.id   AF-A0A9N9PAT6-F1
#
_cell.length_a   1.000
_cell.length_b   1.000
_cell.length_c   1.000
_cell.angle_alpha   90.00
_cell.angle_beta   90.00
_cell.angle_gamma   90.00
#
_symmetry.space_group_name_H-M   'P 1'
#
loop_
_entity.id
_entity.type
_entity.pdbx_description
1 polymer ?
#
loop_
_entity_poly.entity_id
_entity_poly.type
_entity_poly.pdbx_seq_one_letter_code
_entity_poly.pdbx_strand_id
1 'polypeptide(L)'
;DLMILLEPLEKATKHLSAASYPTHSNIQFVFMSFQQHLDVYIKKERFSQNNVATSMNKKLVKYWEIMDSSSIISVVLNPRTRLKIFNDITKQENAINLTHQAFNLYKSQLKPSVPCNNMNSDEPELYTTRQFFWQLGSQDY
;
A
#
# COMPACT_ATOMS: atom_id res chain seq x y z
N ASP A 1 -26.77 7.63 -17.59
CA ASP A 1 -26.97 7.06 -16.24
C ASP A 1 -26.01 5.94 -15.87
N LEU A 2 -26.06 4.74 -16.47
CA LEU A 2 -25.14 3.64 -16.11
C LEU A 2 -23.68 3.90 -16.54
N MET A 3 -23.47 4.65 -17.62
CA MET A 3 -22.15 5.11 -18.08
C MET A 3 -21.40 5.96 -17.03
N ILE A 4 -22.11 6.79 -16.26
CA ILE A 4 -21.49 7.67 -15.25
C ILE A 4 -21.01 6.85 -14.05
N LEU A 5 -21.74 5.77 -13.70
CA LEU A 5 -21.37 4.85 -12.62
C LEU A 5 -20.12 4.03 -12.96
N LEU A 6 -19.93 3.71 -14.24
CA LEU A 6 -18.82 2.86 -14.72
C LEU A 6 -17.59 3.64 -15.15
N GLU A 7 -17.69 4.94 -15.40
CA GLU A 7 -16.55 5.77 -15.83
C GLU A 7 -15.33 5.65 -14.88
N PRO A 8 -15.49 5.64 -13.54
CA PRO A 8 -14.34 5.46 -12.65
C PRO A 8 -13.70 4.08 -12.78
N LEU A 9 -14.47 3.04 -13.11
CA LEU A 9 -13.96 1.68 -13.34
C LEU A 9 -13.11 1.61 -14.61
N GLU A 10 -13.54 2.30 -15.67
CA GLU A 10 -12.76 2.43 -16.89
C GLU A 10 -11.42 3.12 -16.63
N LYS A 11 -11.44 4.25 -15.91
CA LYS A 11 -10.23 4.99 -15.53
C LYS A 11 -9.30 4.17 -14.64
N ALA A 12 -9.87 3.44 -13.67
CA ALA A 12 -9.14 2.50 -12.82
C ALA A 12 -8.42 1.43 -13.65
N THR A 13 -9.14 0.81 -14.59
CA THR A 13 -8.60 -0.25 -15.45
C THR A 13 -7.48 0.29 -16.34
N LYS A 14 -7.67 1.45 -16.96
CA LYS A 14 -6.63 2.13 -17.75
C LYS A 14 -5.39 2.46 -16.91
N HIS A 15 -5.59 2.99 -15.71
CA HIS A 15 -4.49 3.33 -14.82
C HIS A 15 -3.68 2.10 -14.38
N LEU A 16 -4.37 1.02 -13.98
CA LEU A 16 -3.72 -0.21 -13.53
C LEU A 16 -3.07 -0.99 -14.68
N SER A 17 -3.65 -0.96 -15.88
CA SER A 17 -3.09 -1.62 -17.07
C SER A 17 -1.92 -0.86 -17.69
N ALA A 18 -1.87 0.46 -17.55
CA ALA A 18 -0.74 1.27 -18.01
C ALA A 18 0.48 1.19 -17.08
N ALA A 19 0.30 0.74 -15.84
CA ALA A 19 1.40 0.56 -14.90
C ALA A 19 2.20 -0.70 -15.27
N SER A 20 3.51 -0.56 -15.48
CA SER A 20 4.38 -1.72 -15.70
C SER A 20 4.45 -2.63 -14.46
N TYR A 21 4.29 -2.05 -13.27
CA TYR A 21 4.23 -2.75 -11.98
C TYR A 21 3.27 -2.03 -11.03
N PRO A 22 1.95 -2.24 -11.13
CA PRO A 22 1.02 -1.69 -10.15
C PRO A 22 1.37 -2.26 -8.77
N THR A 23 1.71 -1.38 -7.81
CA THR A 23 1.97 -1.84 -6.44
C THR A 23 0.66 -2.24 -5.78
N HIS A 24 0.70 -3.15 -4.81
CA HIS A 24 -0.46 -3.52 -4.01
C HIS A 24 -1.17 -2.27 -3.45
N SER A 25 -0.40 -1.25 -3.08
CA SER A 25 -0.96 0.00 -2.61
C SER A 25 -1.68 0.84 -3.68
N ASN A 26 -1.22 0.83 -4.94
CA ASN A 26 -1.96 1.48 -6.03
C ASN A 26 -3.32 0.83 -6.25
N ILE A 27 -3.37 -0.51 -6.20
CA ILE A 27 -4.61 -1.26 -6.35
C ILE A 27 -5.60 -0.90 -5.23
N GLN A 28 -5.13 -0.85 -3.98
CA GLN A 28 -5.99 -0.48 -2.84
C GLN A 28 -6.49 0.96 -2.91
N PHE A 29 -5.64 1.90 -3.33
CA PHE A 29 -6.06 3.30 -3.49
C PHE A 29 -7.19 3.45 -4.52
N VAL A 30 -7.04 2.81 -5.68
CA VAL A 30 -8.04 2.81 -6.76
C VAL A 30 -9.35 2.20 -6.28
N PHE A 31 -9.26 1.08 -5.58
CA PHE A 31 -10.41 0.37 -5.04
C PHE A 31 -11.17 1.19 -3.99
N MET A 32 -10.46 1.79 -3.03
CA MET A 32 -11.06 2.67 -2.01
C MET A 32 -11.80 3.85 -2.67
N SER A 33 -11.17 4.47 -3.67
CA SER A 33 -11.77 5.57 -4.42
C SER A 33 -13.04 5.13 -5.15
N PHE A 34 -13.06 3.90 -5.67
CA PHE A 34 -14.22 3.34 -6.33
C PHE A 34 -15.36 3.02 -5.35
N GLN A 35 -15.07 2.50 -4.15
CA GLN A 35 -16.08 2.29 -3.11
C GLN A 35 -16.73 3.60 -2.67
N GLN A 36 -15.92 4.65 -2.44
CA GLN A 36 -16.43 5.98 -2.10
C GLN A 36 -17.35 6.53 -3.19
N HIS A 37 -17.01 6.30 -4.46
CA HIS A 37 -17.87 6.65 -5.59
C HIS A 37 -19.20 5.89 -5.54
N LEU A 38 -19.18 4.56 -5.35
CA LEU A 38 -20.38 3.73 -5.27
C LEU A 38 -21.30 4.15 -4.10
N ASP A 39 -20.73 4.50 -2.95
CA ASP A 39 -21.49 4.92 -1.76
C ASP A 39 -22.38 6.14 -2.03
N VAL A 40 -21.96 7.06 -2.90
CA VAL A 40 -22.77 8.22 -3.32
C VAL A 40 -24.04 7.77 -4.05
N TYR A 41 -23.96 6.69 -4.83
CA TYR A 41 -25.11 6.16 -5.59
C TYR A 41 -25.99 5.22 -4.75
N ILE A 42 -25.40 4.49 -3.79
CA ILE A 42 -26.14 3.69 -2.81
C ILE A 42 -27.02 4.58 -1.93
N LYS A 43 -26.58 5.80 -1.62
CA LYS A 43 -27.37 6.77 -0.84
C LYS A 43 -28.46 7.48 -1.66
N LYS A 44 -28.50 7.34 -2.99
CA LYS A 44 -29.52 7.94 -3.85
C LYS A 44 -30.70 6.98 -4.05
N GLU A 45 -31.92 7.51 -4.02
CA GLU A 45 -33.18 6.76 -4.17
C GLU A 45 -33.49 6.26 -5.60
N ARG A 46 -32.64 6.55 -6.60
CA ARG A 46 -32.84 6.02 -7.96
C ARG A 46 -32.60 4.51 -7.97
N PHE A 47 -33.70 3.76 -7.89
CA PHE A 47 -33.76 2.31 -7.68
C PHE A 47 -32.82 1.49 -8.57
N SER A 48 -32.68 1.83 -9.86
CA SER A 48 -31.85 1.03 -10.79
C SER A 48 -30.34 1.21 -10.55
N GLN A 49 -29.87 2.42 -10.24
CA GLN A 49 -28.46 2.67 -9.98
C GLN A 49 -28.05 2.18 -8.59
N ASN A 50 -28.95 2.31 -7.62
CA ASN A 50 -28.74 1.83 -6.26
C ASN A 50 -28.46 0.31 -6.24
N ASN A 51 -29.32 -0.48 -6.91
CA ASN A 51 -29.18 -1.93 -6.94
C ASN A 51 -27.86 -2.38 -7.60
N VAL A 52 -27.46 -1.71 -8.69
CA VAL A 52 -26.20 -1.99 -9.38
C VAL A 52 -25.00 -1.60 -8.53
N ALA A 53 -25.00 -0.40 -7.93
CA ALA A 53 -23.91 0.08 -7.07
C ALA A 53 -23.75 -0.81 -5.82
N THR A 54 -24.85 -1.24 -5.21
CA THR A 54 -24.85 -2.14 -4.06
C THR A 54 -24.28 -3.52 -4.44
N SER A 55 -24.66 -4.05 -5.60
CA SER A 55 -24.14 -5.33 -6.09
C SER A 55 -22.64 -5.27 -6.41
N MET A 56 -22.17 -4.17 -6.98
CA MET A 56 -20.75 -3.91 -7.21
C MET A 56 -19.98 -3.82 -5.90
N ASN A 57 -20.47 -3.03 -4.93
CA ASN A 57 -19.80 -2.85 -3.64
C ASN A 57 -19.70 -4.18 -2.88
N LYS A 58 -20.75 -5.02 -2.91
CA LYS A 58 -20.70 -6.37 -2.32
C LYS A 58 -19.62 -7.25 -2.95
N LYS A 59 -19.50 -7.25 -4.28
CA LYS A 59 -18.44 -8.02 -4.97
C LYS A 59 -17.06 -7.50 -4.61
N LEU A 60 -16.88 -6.19 -4.56
CA LEU A 60 -15.63 -5.55 -4.15
C LEU A 60 -15.24 -6.02 -2.74
N VAL A 61 -16.11 -5.85 -1.74
CA VAL A 61 -15.83 -6.27 -0.35
C VAL A 61 -15.41 -7.73 -0.25
N LYS A 62 -16.02 -8.63 -1.03
CA LYS A 62 -15.62 -10.05 -1.05
C LYS A 62 -14.19 -10.26 -1.57
N TYR A 63 -13.77 -9.54 -2.60
CA TYR A 63 -12.38 -9.61 -3.07
C TYR A 63 -11.38 -9.04 -2.05
N TRP A 64 -11.83 -8.12 -1.20
CA TRP A 64 -11.02 -7.51 -0.15
C TRP A 64 -10.68 -8.46 0.99
N GLU A 65 -11.59 -9.35 1.39
CA GLU A 65 -11.35 -10.32 2.47
C GLU A 65 -10.19 -11.28 2.18
N ILE A 66 -9.75 -11.38 0.92
CA ILE A 66 -8.72 -12.31 0.46
C ILE A 66 -7.30 -11.72 0.60
N MET A 67 -7.15 -10.46 1.04
CA MET A 67 -5.83 -9.83 1.11
C MET A 67 -4.88 -10.44 2.14
N ASP A 68 -3.60 -10.52 1.75
CA ASP A 68 -2.51 -11.01 2.58
C ASP A 68 -1.89 -9.91 3.47
N SER A 69 -1.07 -10.34 4.44
CA SER A 69 -0.34 -9.43 5.34
C SER A 69 0.60 -8.48 4.60
N SER A 70 1.20 -8.91 3.49
CA SER A 70 2.09 -8.09 2.66
C SER A 70 1.35 -6.92 2.01
N SER A 71 0.12 -7.15 1.53
CA SER A 71 -0.76 -6.11 1.01
C SER A 71 -1.04 -5.04 2.05
N ILE A 72 -1.39 -5.46 3.27
CA ILE A 72 -1.69 -4.56 4.38
C ILE A 72 -0.47 -3.66 4.69
N ILE A 73 0.72 -4.27 4.82
CA ILE A 73 1.97 -3.55 5.08
C ILE A 73 2.27 -2.55 3.95
N SER A 74 2.12 -2.97 2.68
CA SER A 74 2.39 -2.11 1.52
C SER A 74 1.57 -0.82 1.53
N VAL A 75 0.40 -0.84 2.15
CA VAL A 75 -0.55 0.27 2.18
C VAL A 75 -0.34 1.20 3.34
N VAL A 76 0.03 0.65 4.49
CA VAL A 76 0.52 1.44 5.61
C VAL A 76 1.75 2.23 5.18
N LEU A 77 2.65 1.61 4.40
CA LEU A 77 3.88 2.23 3.92
C LEU A 77 3.67 3.28 2.82
N ASN A 78 2.54 3.28 2.10
CA ASN A 78 2.30 4.29 1.09
C ASN A 78 1.86 5.62 1.74
N PRO A 79 2.60 6.73 1.52
CA PRO A 79 2.31 8.02 2.16
C PRO A 79 0.96 8.62 1.78
N ARG A 80 0.39 8.24 0.63
CA ARG A 80 -0.92 8.73 0.16
C ARG A 80 -2.08 8.08 0.89
N THR A 81 -1.93 6.79 1.23
CA THR A 81 -3.00 5.96 1.79
C THR A 81 -2.87 5.79 3.29
N ARG A 82 -1.64 5.63 3.81
CA ARG A 82 -1.31 5.42 5.23
C ARG A 82 -2.37 4.54 5.92
N LEU A 83 -3.06 5.08 6.92
CA LEU A 83 -4.12 4.42 7.67
C LEU A 83 -5.54 4.78 7.20
N LYS A 84 -5.68 5.68 6.21
CA LYS A 84 -6.98 6.22 5.76
C LYS A 84 -7.87 5.17 5.09
N ILE A 85 -7.30 4.05 4.65
CA ILE A 85 -8.06 2.96 4.00
C ILE A 85 -8.85 2.12 5.02
N PHE A 86 -8.38 2.06 6.27
CA PHE A 86 -8.99 1.22 7.28
C PHE A 86 -10.08 2.01 7.99
N ASN A 87 -11.35 1.67 7.72
CA ASN A 87 -12.51 2.28 8.38
C ASN A 87 -12.74 1.78 9.81
N ASP A 88 -12.03 0.74 10.23
CA ASP A 88 -12.20 0.06 11.52
C ASP A 88 -10.91 0.20 12.34
N ILE A 89 -11.06 0.65 13.60
CA ILE A 89 -9.96 0.87 14.54
C ILE A 89 -9.20 -0.44 14.78
N THR A 90 -9.91 -1.56 14.88
CA THR A 90 -9.28 -2.88 15.14
C THR A 90 -8.38 -3.31 13.98
N LYS A 91 -8.79 -3.01 12.73
CA LYS A 91 -8.01 -3.29 11.53
C LYS A 91 -6.81 -2.36 11.42
N GLN A 92 -6.94 -1.11 11.85
CA GLN A 92 -5.81 -0.18 11.93
C GLN A 92 -4.74 -0.68 12.90
N GLU A 93 -5.14 -1.06 14.11
CA GLU A 93 -4.22 -1.58 15.13
C GLU A 93 -3.52 -2.86 14.66
N ASN A 94 -4.25 -3.78 14.02
CA ASN A 94 -3.66 -4.97 13.42
C ASN A 94 -2.64 -4.62 12.32
N ALA A 95 -2.98 -3.70 11.42
CA ALA A 95 -2.08 -3.27 10.35
C ALA A 95 -0.79 -2.63 10.89
N ILE A 96 -0.91 -1.81 11.95
CA ILE A 96 0.22 -1.20 12.65
C ILE A 96 1.09 -2.30 13.29
N ASN A 97 0.48 -3.24 14.01
CA ASN A 97 1.19 -4.35 14.65
C ASN A 97 1.93 -5.24 13.64
N LEU A 98 1.28 -5.61 12.53
CA LEU A 98 1.92 -6.36 11.44
C LEU A 98 3.12 -5.61 10.86
N THR A 99 2.99 -4.29 10.68
CA THR A 99 4.08 -3.45 10.17
C THR A 99 5.24 -3.38 11.16
N HIS A 100 4.96 -3.22 12.45
CA HIS A 100 5.99 -3.25 13.49
C HIS A 100 6.67 -4.60 13.60
N GLN A 101 5.92 -5.71 13.50
CA GLN A 101 6.49 -7.06 13.49
C GLN A 101 7.42 -7.26 12.30
N ALA A 102 6.98 -6.89 11.09
CA ALA A 102 7.80 -6.96 9.89
C ALA A 102 9.06 -6.09 10.00
N PHE A 103 8.95 -4.89 10.55
CA PHE A 103 10.08 -4.00 10.80
C PHE A 103 11.04 -4.58 11.84
N ASN A 104 10.54 -5.17 12.92
CA ASN A 104 11.36 -5.79 13.96
C ASN A 104 12.09 -7.04 13.44
N LEU A 105 11.45 -7.84 12.59
CA LEU A 105 12.09 -8.96 11.88
C LEU A 105 13.20 -8.47 10.96
N TYR A 106 12.95 -7.41 10.19
CA TYR A 106 13.99 -6.79 9.37
C TYR A 106 15.15 -6.28 10.22
N LYS A 107 14.85 -5.64 11.37
CA LYS A 107 15.84 -5.11 12.31
C LYS A 107 16.66 -6.21 13.01
N SER A 108 16.09 -7.38 13.28
CA SER A 108 16.82 -8.49 13.90
C SER A 108 17.71 -9.25 12.91
N GLN A 109 17.35 -9.28 11.63
CA GLN A 109 18.16 -9.84 10.54
C GLN A 109 19.31 -8.93 10.10
N LEU A 110 19.24 -7.67 10.53
CA LEU A 110 20.24 -6.64 10.38
C LEU A 110 21.45 -7.01 11.26
N LYS A 111 22.38 -7.82 10.74
CA LYS A 111 23.67 -8.06 11.41
C LYS A 111 24.32 -6.70 11.68
N PRO A 112 24.81 -6.44 12.90
CA PRO A 112 25.64 -5.27 13.13
C PRO A 112 26.83 -5.36 12.17
N SER A 113 27.03 -4.32 11.37
CA SER A 113 28.24 -4.18 10.57
C SER A 113 29.42 -4.37 11.51
N VAL A 114 30.22 -5.40 11.26
CA VAL A 114 31.52 -5.55 11.92
C VAL A 114 32.24 -4.22 11.77
N PRO A 115 32.73 -3.59 12.85
CA PRO A 115 33.57 -2.42 12.72
C PRO A 115 34.77 -2.85 11.89
N CYS A 116 34.94 -2.29 10.70
CA CYS A 116 36.17 -2.48 9.91
C CYS A 116 37.29 -1.70 10.57
N ASN A 117 37.68 -2.10 11.78
CA ASN A 117 38.95 -1.71 12.37
C ASN A 117 39.93 -2.80 11.96
N ASN A 118 40.55 -2.58 10.80
CA ASN A 118 41.96 -2.88 10.50
C ASN A 118 42.16 -2.54 9.02
N MET A 119 42.41 -1.26 8.75
CA MET A 119 43.06 -0.89 7.50
C MET A 119 44.48 -1.45 7.52
N ASN A 120 44.75 -2.41 6.64
CA ASN A 120 46.02 -2.54 5.94
C ASN A 120 45.78 -3.24 4.60
N SER A 121 46.16 -2.52 3.54
CA SER A 121 46.51 -2.92 2.17
C SER A 121 45.45 -3.61 1.28
N ASP A 122 45.08 -2.86 0.24
CA ASP A 122 44.83 -3.27 -1.15
C ASP A 122 43.71 -4.29 -1.44
N GLU A 123 42.45 -3.87 -1.35
CA GLU A 123 41.34 -4.43 -2.15
C GLU A 123 40.25 -3.36 -2.36
N PRO A 124 39.53 -3.34 -3.51
CA PRO A 124 38.55 -2.31 -3.79
C PRO A 124 37.35 -2.48 -2.86
N GLU A 125 37.20 -1.54 -1.94
CA GLU A 125 36.17 -1.51 -0.89
C GLU A 125 34.79 -1.78 -1.48
N LEU A 126 34.24 -2.95 -1.15
CA LEU A 126 32.85 -3.30 -1.41
C LEU A 126 31.97 -2.52 -0.41
N TYR A 127 31.90 -1.20 -0.57
CA TYR A 127 30.91 -0.37 0.11
C TYR A 127 29.55 -0.95 -0.23
N THR A 128 28.91 -1.55 0.77
CA THR A 128 27.54 -2.03 0.57
C THR A 128 26.71 -0.78 0.28
N THR A 129 25.94 -0.75 -0.81
CA THR A 129 25.10 0.40 -1.23
C THR A 129 24.36 1.09 -0.07
N ARG A 130 24.04 0.32 0.96
CA ARG A 130 23.45 0.80 2.21
C ARG A 130 24.33 1.76 3.03
N GLN A 131 25.62 1.47 3.20
CA GLN A 131 26.54 2.31 3.97
C GLN A 131 26.72 3.68 3.29
N PHE A 132 26.78 3.67 1.96
CA PHE A 132 26.81 4.87 1.14
C PHE A 132 25.58 5.78 1.41
N PHE A 133 24.37 5.23 1.37
CA PHE A 133 23.16 6.02 1.65
C PHE A 133 22.99 6.40 3.13
N TRP A 134 23.52 5.61 4.08
CA TRP A 134 23.51 5.96 5.50
C TRP A 134 24.38 7.19 5.79
N GLN A 135 25.55 7.25 5.17
CA GLN A 135 26.48 8.39 5.30
C GLN A 135 25.89 9.69 4.73
N LEU A 136 25.18 9.61 3.59
CA LEU A 136 24.47 10.75 3.00
C LEU A 136 23.43 11.36 3.95
N GLY A 137 22.68 10.54 4.70
CA GLY A 137 21.64 11.02 5.62
C GLY A 137 22.15 11.50 6.97
N SER A 138 23.43 11.24 7.29
CA SER A 138 24.03 11.55 8.61
C SER A 138 24.81 12.87 8.61
N GLN A 139 24.86 13.59 7.49
CA GLN A 139 25.63 14.84 7.35
C GLN A 139 24.85 16.12 7.68
N ASP A 140 23.56 16.04 7.99
CA ASP A 140 22.78 17.21 8.43
C ASP A 140 22.49 17.13 9.94
N TYR A 141 23.43 17.63 10.75
CA TYR A 141 23.22 18.32 12.04
C TYR A 141 24.45 19.15 12.41
#